data_AF-A0A9E1MG34-F1
#
_entry.id   AF-A0A9E1MG34-F1
#
_cell.length_a   1.000
_cell.length_b   1.000
_cell.length_c   1.000
_cell.angle_alpha   90.00
_cell.angle_beta   90.00
_cell.angle_gamma   90.00
#
_symmetry.space_group_name_H-M   'P 1'
#
loop_
_entity.id
_entity.type
_entity.pdbx_description
1 polymer ?
#
loop_
_entity_poly.entity_id
_entity_poly.type
_entity_poly.pdbx_seq_one_letter_code
_entity_poly.pdbx_strand_id
1 'polypeptide(L)' 'EKTTILFYISLFLNYLWPIFFFTFGLKTVAFVIILLLIYIVIKWLMNLMKDTKLGFYLQIPYLLWLFFALYLNLAIIILN' A
#
# COMPACT_ATOMS: atom_id res chain seq x y z
N GLU A 1 12.30 -14.54 7.58
CA GLU A 1 11.14 -14.46 8.50
C GLU A 1 10.48 -13.08 8.53
N LYS A 2 11.17 -12.00 8.93
CA LYS A 2 10.57 -10.64 9.00
C LYS A 2 9.99 -10.15 7.65
N THR A 3 10.64 -10.47 6.54
CA THR A 3 10.23 -10.10 5.18
C THR A 3 8.88 -10.73 4.79
N THR A 4 8.63 -11.97 5.23
CA THR A 4 7.38 -12.72 4.95
C THR A 4 6.18 -12.14 5.71
N ILE A 5 6.39 -11.73 6.96
CA ILE A 5 5.35 -11.09 7.77
C ILE A 5 4.91 -9.76 7.14
N LEU A 6 5.88 -8.92 6.74
CA LEU A 6 5.58 -7.65 6.07
C LEU A 6 4.81 -7.86 4.76
N PHE A 7 5.18 -8.90 3.99
CA PHE A 7 4.45 -9.28 2.79
C PHE A 7 2.99 -9.62 3.09
N TYR A 8 2.71 -10.51 4.04
CA TYR A 8 1.33 -10.88 4.39
C TYR A 8 0.51 -9.70 4.92
N ILE A 9 1.11 -8.82 5.73
CA ILE A 9 0.41 -7.62 6.21
C ILE A 9 0.12 -6.67 5.04
N SER A 10 1.08 -6.46 4.13
CA SER A 10 0.85 -5.62 2.95
C SER A 10 -0.26 -6.19 2.05
N LEU A 11 -0.28 -7.51 1.86
CA LEU A 11 -1.31 -8.21 1.08
C LEU A 11 -2.70 -8.05 1.72
N PHE A 12 -2.79 -8.24 3.04
CA PHE A 12 -4.03 -8.10 3.78
C PHE A 12 -4.60 -6.68 3.71
N LEU A 13 -3.75 -5.66 3.92
CA LEU A 13 -4.15 -4.26 3.81
C LEU A 13 -4.53 -3.87 2.38
N ASN A 14 -3.82 -4.40 1.39
CA ASN A 14 -4.15 -4.19 -0.01
C ASN A 14 -5.52 -4.78 -0.36
N TYR A 15 -5.86 -5.96 0.19
CA TYR A 15 -7.18 -6.58 0.04
C TYR A 15 -8.30 -5.79 0.77
N LEU A 16 -8.03 -5.26 1.95
CA LEU A 16 -9.00 -4.46 2.70
C LEU A 16 -9.29 -3.10 2.05
N TRP A 17 -8.28 -2.45 1.46
CA TRP A 17 -8.42 -1.11 0.90
C TRP A 17 -9.61 -0.95 -0.06
N PRO A 18 -9.78 -1.76 -1.12
CA PRO A 18 -10.91 -1.62 -2.04
C PRO A 18 -12.25 -1.92 -1.37
N ILE A 19 -12.30 -2.79 -0.35
CA ILE A 19 -13.54 -3.08 0.39
C ILE A 19 -14.01 -1.84 1.15
N PHE A 20 -13.11 -1.18 1.88
CA PHE A 20 -13.44 0.06 2.59
C PHE A 20 -13.74 1.21 1.62
N PHE A 21 -13.02 1.27 0.50
CA PHE A 21 -13.18 2.34 -0.47
C PHE A 21 -14.46 2.22 -1.31
N PHE A 22 -14.73 1.04 -1.89
CA PHE A 22 -15.84 0.81 -2.82
C PHE A 22 -17.08 0.27 -2.15
N THR A 23 -16.97 -0.71 -1.25
CA THR A 23 -18.14 -1.36 -0.64
C THR A 23 -18.75 -0.51 0.47
N PHE A 24 -17.94 -0.04 1.41
CA PHE A 24 -18.43 0.76 2.54
C PHE A 24 -18.48 2.26 2.25
N GLY A 25 -17.86 2.72 1.16
CA GLY A 25 -17.79 4.15 0.83
C GLY A 25 -17.01 5.00 1.85
N LEU A 26 -16.28 4.38 2.79
CA LEU A 26 -15.54 5.05 3.85
C LEU A 26 -14.21 5.59 3.32
N LYS A 27 -14.27 6.68 2.55
CA LYS A 27 -13.11 7.27 1.86
C LYS A 27 -11.99 7.66 2.83
N THR A 28 -12.33 8.27 3.95
CA THR A 28 -11.37 8.66 5.01
C THR A 28 -10.67 7.46 5.64
N VAL A 29 -11.40 6.37 5.92
CA VAL A 29 -10.82 5.13 6.46
C VAL A 29 -9.90 4.48 5.41
N ALA A 30 -10.35 4.41 4.15
CA ALA A 30 -9.53 3.90 3.05
C ALA A 30 -8.25 4.73 2.83
N PHE A 31 -8.29 6.05 3.08
CA PHE A 31 -7.11 6.91 3.04
C PHE A 31 -6.08 6.56 4.12
N VAL A 32 -6.52 6.28 5.35
CA VAL A 32 -5.64 5.81 6.43
C VAL A 32 -5.05 4.44 6.10
N ILE A 33 -5.86 3.52 5.55
CA ILE A 33 -5.39 2.18 5.15
C ILE A 33 -4.29 2.28 4.09
N ILE A 34 -4.44 3.14 3.07
CA ILE A 34 -3.42 3.25 2.02
C ILE A 34 -2.13 3.92 2.49
N LEU A 35 -2.21 4.89 3.40
CA LEU A 35 -1.01 5.45 4.06
C LEU A 35 -0.25 4.38 4.84
N LEU A 36 -0.98 3.55 5.58
CA LEU A 36 -0.39 2.46 6.36
C LEU A 36 0.20 1.38 5.43
N LEU A 37 -0.48 1.06 4.32
CA LEU A 37 0.03 0.17 3.29
C LEU A 37 1.33 0.67 2.67
N ILE A 38 1.40 1.95 2.27
CA ILE A 38 2.62 2.57 1.74
C ILE A 38 3.77 2.45 2.73
N TYR A 39 3.54 2.77 4.01
CA TYR A 39 4.54 2.65 5.06
C TYR A 39 5.10 1.23 5.18
N ILE A 40 4.23 0.22 5.18
CA ILE A 40 4.63 -1.19 5.29
C ILE A 40 5.41 -1.65 4.05
N VAL A 41 4.98 -1.23 2.87
CA VAL A 41 5.64 -1.58 1.60
C VAL A 41 7.02 -0.95 1.52
N ILE A 42 7.20 0.30 1.97
CA ILE A 42 8.52 0.93 2.06
C ILE A 42 9.44 0.16 3.02
N LYS A 43 8.93 -0.22 4.20
CA LYS A 43 9.69 -1.02 5.17
C LYS A 43 10.09 -2.38 4.61
N TRP A 44 9.21 -3.00 3.84
CA TRP A 44 9.50 -4.24 3.13
C TRP A 44 10.54 -4.05 2.02
N LEU A 45 10.45 -2.96 1.26
CA LEU A 45 11.43 -2.56 0.23
C LEU A 45 12.84 -2.44 0.84
N MET A 46 12.97 -1.79 2.00
CA MET A 46 14.25 -1.63 2.70
C MET A 46 14.89 -2.97 3.10
N ASN A 47 14.06 -3.98 3.43
CA ASN A 47 14.55 -5.33 3.69
C ASN A 47 14.95 -6.03 2.39
N LEU A 48 14.13 -5.94 1.34
CA LEU A 48 14.43 -6.53 0.03
C LEU A 48 15.70 -5.97 -0.60
N MET A 49 16.01 -4.69 -0.37
CA MET A 49 17.25 -4.07 -0.83
C MET A 49 18.51 -4.78 -0.30
N LYS A 50 18.44 -5.32 0.92
CA LYS A 50 19.55 -6.05 1.56
C LYS A 50 19.62 -7.51 1.12
N ASP A 51 18.46 -8.13 0.89
CA ASP A 51 18.37 -9.56 0.56
C ASP A 51 18.53 -9.82 -0.95
N THR A 52 17.73 -9.15 -1.79
CA THR A 52 17.66 -9.40 -3.23
C THR A 52 17.39 -8.13 -4.04
N LYS A 53 18.37 -7.69 -4.85
CA LYS A 53 18.21 -6.53 -5.75
C LYS A 53 17.03 -6.69 -6.72
N LEU A 54 16.83 -7.89 -7.27
CA LEU A 54 15.71 -8.16 -8.19
C LEU A 54 14.34 -7.96 -7.53
N GLY A 55 14.15 -8.50 -6.32
CA GLY A 55 12.92 -8.32 -5.54
C GLY A 55 12.64 -6.86 -5.21
N PHE A 56 13.69 -6.07 -4.94
CA PHE A 56 13.56 -4.62 -4.74
C PHE A 56 13.04 -3.91 -6.00
N TYR A 57 13.67 -4.14 -7.16
CA TYR A 57 13.28 -3.50 -8.42
C TYR A 57 11.85 -3.84 -8.84
N LEU A 58 11.39 -5.07 -8.58
CA LEU A 58 10.01 -5.49 -8.86
C LEU A 58 8.97 -4.71 -8.06
N GLN A 59 9.31 -4.22 -6.86
CA GLN A 59 8.36 -3.52 -6.00
C GLN A 59 8.33 -2.00 -6.16
N ILE A 60 9.28 -1.43 -6.91
CA ILE A 60 9.23 -0.01 -7.31
C ILE A 60 7.93 0.34 -8.08
N PRO A 61 7.53 -0.39 -9.15
CA PRO A 61 6.30 -0.07 -9.87
C PRO A 61 5.06 -0.21 -8.97
N TYR A 62 5.06 -1.16 -8.04
CA TYR A 62 3.99 -1.30 -7.06
C TYR A 62 3.92 -0.09 -6.11
N LEU A 63 5.05 0.41 -5.62
CA LEU A 63 5.09 1.59 -4.76
C LEU A 63 4.59 2.85 -5.49
N LEU A 64 4.97 3.03 -6.76
CA LEU A 64 4.47 4.12 -7.60
C LEU A 64 2.94 4.06 -7.75
N TRP A 65 2.39 2.86 -7.97
CA TRP A 65 0.95 2.66 -8.03
C TRP A 65 0.25 3.05 -6.71
N LEU A 66 0.84 2.73 -5.56
CA LEU A 66 0.27 3.10 -4.26
C LEU A 66 0.21 4.62 -4.07
N PHE A 67 1.22 5.37 -4.53
CA PHE A 67 1.18 6.83 -4.51
C PHE A 67 0.08 7.39 -5.42
N PHE A 68 -0.11 6.80 -6.60
CA PHE A 68 -1.22 7.17 -7.47
C PHE A 68 -2.58 6.92 -6.79
N ALA A 69 -2.76 5.76 -6.16
CA ALA A 69 -3.99 5.43 -5.45
C ALA A 69 -4.21 6.31 -4.20
N LEU A 70 -3.15 6.74 -3.51
CA LEU A 70 -3.23 7.74 -2.44
C LEU A 70 -3.76 9.09 -2.97
N TYR A 71 -3.19 9.57 -4.07
CA TYR A 71 -3.63 10.80 -4.73
C TYR A 71 -5.10 10.72 -5.17
N LEU A 72 -5.50 9.61 -5.80
CA LEU A 72 -6.88 9.39 -6.22
C LEU A 72 -7.85 9.40 -5.02
N ASN A 73 -7.49 8.74 -3.93
CA ASN A 73 -8.33 8.69 -2.73
C ASN A 73 -8.48 10.09 -2.11
N LEU A 74 -7.38 10.84 -2.00
CA LEU A 74 -7.37 12.22 -1.51
C LEU A 74 -8.21 13.14 -2.41
N ALA A 75 -8.06 13.04 -3.74
CA ALA A 75 -8.86 13.81 -4.68
C ALA A 75 -10.36 13.55 -4.50
N ILE A 76 -10.75 12.30 -4.27
CA ILE A 76 -12.15 11.92 -4.03
C ILE A 76 -12.66 12.45 -2.68
N ILE A 77 -11.83 12.54 -1.65
CA ILE A 77 -12.21 13.17 -0.37
C ILE A 77 -12.42 14.69 -0.51
N ILE A 78 -11.63 15.36 -1.37
CA ILE A 78 -11.72 16.82 -1.55
C ILE A 78 -12.87 17.22 -2.47
N LEU A 79 -13.10 16.44 -3.54
CA LEU A 79 -14.02 16.80 -4.62
C LEU A 79 -15.45 16.28 -4.43
N ASN A 80 -15.72 15.53 -3.37
CA ASN A 80 -17.03 14.93 -3.09
C ASN A 80 -17.41 15.10 -1.63
#